data_AF-A0A956X176-F1
#
_entry.id   AF-A0A956X176-F1
#
_cell.length_a   1.000
_cell.length_b   1.000
_cell.length_c   1.000
_cell.angle_alpha   90.00
_cell.angle_beta   90.00
_cell.angle_gamma   90.00
#
_symmetry.space_group_name_H-M   'P 1'
#
loop_
_entity.id
_entity.type
_entity.pdbx_description
1 polymer ?
#
loop_
_entity_poly.entity_id
_entity_poly.type
_entity_poly.pdbx_seq_one_letter_code
_entity_poly.pdbx_strand_id
1 'polypeptide(L)'
;MRDNAAWFGDALDHTLRVVPRAELRSEIGTDKYFGGVIDDVSGGLQPAKYVAGLAKAAAAAGVRLFEQCEVLHIARDRDAFQVTTTRGLLRAGDVVVATNGYTGPLLPELQRRVMPAGSYIIVTSPLHPDAQREISPRGRMFYDSKWFLNYFRLTPDGRMLWGGRNSLTPDADP
;
A
#
# COMPACT_ATOMS: atom_id res chain seq x y z
N MET A 1 -17.86 -14.47 -2.29
CA MET A 1 -17.86 -13.22 -3.09
C MET A 1 -19.16 -12.44 -2.91
N ARG A 2 -20.34 -13.05 -3.14
CA ARG A 2 -21.63 -12.39 -2.92
C ARG A 2 -21.85 -11.97 -1.47
N ASP A 3 -21.64 -12.90 -0.53
CA ASP A 3 -21.80 -12.59 0.90
C ASP A 3 -20.84 -11.50 1.37
N ASN A 4 -19.61 -11.49 0.83
CA ASN A 4 -18.64 -10.43 1.10
C ASN A 4 -19.13 -9.08 0.54
N ALA A 5 -19.58 -9.04 -0.72
CA ALA A 5 -20.11 -7.81 -1.32
C ALA A 5 -21.35 -7.27 -0.58
N ALA A 6 -22.24 -8.15 -0.14
CA ALA A 6 -23.39 -7.78 0.69
C ALA A 6 -22.93 -7.19 2.04
N TRP A 7 -21.97 -7.85 2.71
CA TRP A 7 -21.42 -7.35 3.97
C TRP A 7 -20.80 -5.94 3.83
N PHE A 8 -20.09 -5.65 2.73
CA PHE A 8 -19.57 -4.29 2.48
C PHE A 8 -20.69 -3.24 2.36
N GLY A 9 -21.79 -3.58 1.70
CA GLY A 9 -22.96 -2.70 1.62
C GLY A 9 -23.59 -2.48 2.99
N ASP A 10 -23.90 -3.56 3.70
CA ASP A 10 -24.61 -3.51 4.98
C ASP A 10 -23.79 -2.87 6.10
N ALA A 11 -22.48 -3.12 6.15
CA ALA A 11 -21.61 -2.70 7.23
C ALA A 11 -20.90 -1.36 6.98
N LEU A 12 -20.62 -1.03 5.71
CA LEU A 12 -19.76 0.11 5.36
C LEU A 12 -20.43 1.10 4.39
N ASP A 13 -21.71 0.90 4.03
CA ASP A 13 -22.40 1.68 2.99
C ASP A 13 -21.59 1.75 1.68
N HIS A 14 -20.89 0.65 1.36
CA HIS A 14 -19.96 0.58 0.24
C HIS A 14 -20.41 -0.47 -0.77
N THR A 15 -20.85 -0.01 -1.94
CA THR A 15 -21.40 -0.90 -2.96
C THR A 15 -20.30 -1.57 -3.76
N LEU A 16 -20.30 -2.90 -3.74
CA LEU A 16 -19.42 -3.73 -4.57
C LEU A 16 -20.23 -4.49 -5.62
N ARG A 17 -19.75 -4.48 -6.87
CA ARG A 17 -20.39 -5.16 -7.99
C ARG A 17 -19.84 -6.57 -8.18
N VAL A 18 -20.71 -7.58 -8.06
CA VAL A 18 -20.33 -8.97 -8.31
C VAL A 18 -20.35 -9.24 -9.81
N VAL A 19 -19.27 -9.79 -10.35
CA VAL A 19 -19.16 -10.19 -11.76
C VAL A 19 -19.12 -11.70 -11.86
N PRO A 20 -20.08 -12.35 -12.53
CA PRO A 20 -20.07 -13.79 -12.74
C PRO A 20 -18.95 -14.17 -13.71
N ARG A 21 -18.51 -15.44 -13.66
CA ARG A 21 -17.47 -15.98 -14.56
C ARG A 21 -17.72 -15.66 -16.03
N ALA A 22 -18.97 -15.79 -16.48
CA ALA A 22 -19.35 -15.58 -17.88
C ALA A 22 -19.10 -14.14 -18.38
N GLU A 23 -19.07 -13.15 -17.47
CA GLU A 23 -18.88 -11.74 -17.80
C GLU A 23 -17.46 -11.26 -17.49
N LEU A 24 -16.64 -12.08 -16.82
CA LEU A 24 -15.36 -11.67 -16.27
C LEU A 24 -14.36 -11.21 -17.33
N ARG A 25 -14.44 -11.77 -18.55
CA ARG A 25 -13.61 -11.36 -19.69
C ARG A 25 -13.75 -9.88 -20.06
N SER A 26 -14.87 -9.25 -19.70
CA SER A 26 -15.06 -7.80 -19.90
C SER A 26 -14.25 -6.93 -18.94
N GLU A 27 -13.65 -7.54 -17.91
CA GLU A 27 -12.94 -6.87 -16.83
C GLU A 27 -11.45 -7.30 -16.78
N ILE A 28 -11.14 -8.57 -17.09
CA ILE A 28 -9.79 -9.12 -17.18
C ILE A 28 -9.71 -10.18 -18.30
N GLY A 29 -8.67 -10.13 -19.13
CA GLY A 29 -8.52 -10.96 -20.34
C GLY A 29 -8.27 -12.47 -20.15
N THR A 30 -8.84 -13.13 -19.14
CA THR A 30 -8.58 -14.54 -18.84
C THR A 30 -9.78 -15.28 -18.26
N ASP A 31 -9.85 -16.59 -18.53
CA ASP A 31 -10.91 -17.49 -18.04
C ASP A 31 -10.50 -18.32 -16.81
N LYS A 32 -9.31 -18.02 -16.24
CA LYS A 32 -8.72 -18.75 -15.11
C LYS A 32 -9.44 -18.55 -13.77
N TYR A 33 -10.25 -17.50 -13.64
CA TYR A 33 -10.96 -17.16 -12.41
C TYR A 33 -12.45 -17.55 -12.48
N PHE A 34 -13.09 -17.72 -11.32
CA PHE A 34 -14.47 -18.19 -11.20
C PHE A 34 -15.51 -17.05 -11.12
N GLY A 35 -15.07 -15.80 -11.25
CA GLY A 35 -15.85 -14.58 -11.04
C GLY A 35 -14.99 -13.53 -10.34
N GLY A 36 -15.58 -12.37 -10.06
CA GLY A 36 -14.90 -11.27 -9.40
C GLY A 36 -15.85 -10.39 -8.58
N VAL A 37 -15.25 -9.52 -7.79
CA VAL A 37 -15.93 -8.41 -7.13
C VAL A 37 -15.21 -7.16 -7.53
N ILE A 38 -15.98 -6.15 -7.93
CA ILE A 38 -15.47 -4.88 -8.42
C ILE A 38 -15.88 -3.78 -7.47
N ASP A 39 -14.88 -3.01 -7.08
CA ASP A 39 -15.05 -1.71 -6.46
C ASP A 39 -14.85 -0.65 -7.55
N ASP A 40 -15.95 -0.04 -7.99
CA ASP A 40 -15.95 0.94 -9.08
C ASP A 40 -15.42 2.32 -8.64
N VAL A 41 -15.20 2.56 -7.33
CA VAL A 41 -14.57 3.80 -6.82
C VAL A 41 -13.12 3.60 -6.38
N SER A 42 -12.64 2.35 -6.35
CA SER A 42 -11.24 2.05 -6.09
C SER A 42 -10.32 2.48 -7.23
N GLY A 43 -9.05 2.70 -6.92
CA GLY A 43 -8.06 3.13 -7.91
C GLY A 43 -6.63 2.86 -7.47
N GLY A 44 -5.71 3.07 -8.41
CA GLY A 44 -4.27 3.07 -8.14
C GLY A 44 -3.75 4.48 -7.96
N LEU A 45 -2.76 4.64 -7.08
CA LEU A 45 -2.01 5.89 -6.93
C LEU A 45 -0.51 5.63 -7.07
N GLN A 46 0.26 6.68 -7.34
CA GLN A 46 1.72 6.64 -7.31
C GLN A 46 2.18 7.09 -5.91
N PRO A 47 2.67 6.18 -5.04
CA PRO A 47 2.87 6.51 -3.63
C PRO A 47 3.91 7.60 -3.38
N ALA A 48 4.98 7.63 -4.16
CA ALA A 48 6.02 8.66 -4.04
C ALA A 48 5.49 10.06 -4.41
N LYS A 49 4.69 10.19 -5.48
CA LYS A 49 4.04 11.45 -5.86
C LYS A 49 3.02 11.89 -4.81
N TYR A 50 2.29 10.94 -4.23
CA TYR A 50 1.34 11.22 -3.15
C TYR A 50 2.04 11.79 -1.91
N VAL A 51 3.10 11.12 -1.42
CA VAL A 51 3.90 11.60 -0.28
C VAL A 51 4.54 12.96 -0.57
N ALA A 52 5.09 13.16 -1.77
CA ALA A 52 5.65 14.47 -2.16
C ALA A 52 4.58 15.58 -2.15
N GLY A 53 3.37 15.28 -2.64
CA GLY A 53 2.23 16.20 -2.60
C GLY A 53 1.81 16.54 -1.17
N LEU A 54 1.70 15.54 -0.29
CA LEU A 54 1.39 15.73 1.13
C LEU A 54 2.44 16.57 1.84
N ALA A 55 3.73 16.29 1.62
CA ALA A 55 4.83 17.05 2.21
C ALA A 55 4.76 18.53 1.80
N LYS A 56 4.50 18.80 0.52
CA LYS A 56 4.31 20.17 0.01
C LYS A 56 3.11 20.86 0.67
N ALA A 57 1.98 20.17 0.80
CA ALA A 57 0.79 20.72 1.44
C ALA A 57 1.02 21.03 2.93
N ALA A 58 1.68 20.13 3.66
CA ALA A 58 2.03 20.32 5.06
C ALA A 58 2.98 21.52 5.26
N ALA A 59 4.01 21.63 4.41
CA ALA A 59 4.93 22.76 4.45
C ALA A 59 4.22 24.09 4.16
N ALA A 60 3.30 24.11 3.19
CA ALA A 60 2.48 25.29 2.89
C ALA A 60 1.56 25.69 4.06
N ALA A 61 1.15 24.73 4.90
CA ALA A 61 0.41 24.96 6.13
C ALA A 61 1.30 25.37 7.33
N GLY A 62 2.62 25.55 7.12
CA GLY A 62 3.57 26.00 8.16
C GLY A 62 4.28 24.89 8.92
N VAL A 63 4.09 23.61 8.55
CA VAL A 63 4.83 22.50 9.15
C VAL A 63 6.30 22.56 8.74
N ARG A 64 7.20 22.41 9.72
CA ARG A 64 8.64 22.32 9.46
C ARG A 64 9.02 20.86 9.24
N LEU A 65 9.56 20.55 8.06
CA LEU A 65 10.03 19.22 7.69
C LEU A 65 11.56 19.15 7.80
N PHE A 66 12.05 18.09 8.43
CA PHE A 66 13.49 17.85 8.60
C PHE A 66 13.83 16.45 8.09
N GLU A 67 14.33 16.39 6.85
CA GLU A 67 14.85 15.15 6.27
C GLU A 67 16.26 14.85 6.77
N GLN A 68 16.68 13.59 6.64
CA GLN A 68 18.01 13.11 7.07
C GLN A 68 18.34 13.49 8.54
N CYS A 69 17.30 13.55 9.37
CA CYS A 69 17.36 13.91 10.77
C CYS A 69 16.78 12.75 11.59
N GLU A 70 17.61 11.76 11.86
CA GLU A 70 17.17 10.56 12.58
C GLU A 70 16.93 10.88 14.05
N VAL A 71 15.82 10.39 14.60
CA VAL A 71 15.52 10.45 16.03
C VAL A 71 16.21 9.28 16.70
N LEU A 72 17.13 9.59 17.62
CA LEU A 72 17.97 8.62 18.32
C LEU A 72 17.38 8.22 19.68
N HIS A 73 16.69 9.14 20.34
CA HIS A 73 16.11 8.91 21.65
C HIS A 73 14.89 9.80 21.92
N ILE A 74 13.92 9.27 22.65
CA ILE A 74 12.75 10.01 23.14
C ILE A 74 12.65 9.74 24.64
N ALA A 75 12.73 10.79 25.44
CA ALA A 75 12.59 10.72 26.89
C ALA A 75 11.46 11.64 27.34
N ARG A 76 10.67 11.20 28.32
CA ARG A 76 9.69 12.06 28.97
C ARG A 76 10.39 12.94 30.01
N ASP A 77 10.18 14.25 29.91
CA ASP A 77 10.67 15.26 30.85
C ASP A 77 9.48 16.06 31.39
N ARG A 78 8.99 15.65 32.58
CA ARG A 78 7.81 16.21 33.25
C ARG A 78 6.57 16.20 32.35
N ASP A 79 6.16 17.37 31.88
CA ASP A 79 4.99 17.67 31.04
C ASP A 79 5.32 17.67 29.54
N ALA A 80 6.56 17.36 29.17
CA ALA A 80 7.01 17.35 27.78
C ALA A 80 7.86 16.10 27.46
N PHE A 81 8.32 16.03 26.22
CA PHE A 81 9.30 15.09 25.73
C PHE A 81 10.55 15.83 25.29
N GLN A 82 11.70 15.24 25.59
CA GLN A 82 12.98 15.59 25.01
C GLN A 82 13.30 14.57 23.92
N VAL A 83 13.49 15.04 22.70
CA VAL A 83 13.78 14.22 21.53
C VAL A 83 15.19 14.54 21.05
N THR A 84 16.07 13.55 21.11
CA THR A 84 17.45 13.64 20.64
C THR A 84 17.50 13.19 19.19
N THR A 85 18.10 13.99 18.33
CA THR A 85 18.27 13.70 16.91
C THR A 85 19.73 13.79 16.50
N THR A 86 20.06 13.33 15.30
CA THR A 86 21.39 13.52 14.70
C THR A 86 21.77 14.99 14.50
N ARG A 87 20.80 15.91 14.56
CA ARG A 87 21.02 17.36 14.39
C ARG A 87 20.86 18.17 15.68
N GLY A 88 20.69 17.51 16.83
CA GLY A 88 20.57 18.13 18.14
C GLY A 88 19.29 17.76 18.87
N LEU A 89 18.98 18.51 19.93
CA LEU A 89 17.84 18.26 20.81
C LEU A 89 16.67 19.17 20.50
N LEU A 90 15.46 18.64 20.64
CA LEU A 90 14.21 19.40 20.60
C LEU A 90 13.29 18.98 21.76
N ARG A 91 12.47 19.94 22.22
CA ARG A 91 11.44 19.72 23.22
C ARG A 91 10.07 19.77 22.55
N ALA A 92 9.21 18.81 22.85
CA ALA A 92 7.85 18.72 22.30
C ALA A 92 6.85 18.36 23.41
N GLY A 93 5.63 18.91 23.37
CA GLY A 93 4.56 18.51 24.31
C GLY A 93 4.06 17.10 24.00
N ASP A 94 3.87 16.81 22.71
CA ASP A 94 3.40 15.53 22.19
C ASP A 94 4.38 14.96 21.15
N VAL A 95 4.46 13.64 21.10
CA VAL A 95 5.26 12.90 20.10
C VAL A 95 4.40 11.81 19.49
N VAL A 96 4.27 11.85 18.16
CA VAL A 96 3.60 10.79 17.38
C VAL A 96 4.66 10.02 16.61
N VAL A 97 4.76 8.71 16.84
CA VAL A 97 5.66 7.84 16.08
C VAL A 97 4.93 7.26 14.87
N ALA A 98 5.31 7.76 13.68
CA ALA A 98 4.72 7.39 12.40
C ALA A 98 5.72 6.69 11.46
N THR A 99 6.67 5.93 12.01
CA THR A 99 7.74 5.24 11.26
C THR A 99 7.30 3.93 10.59
N ASN A 100 6.00 3.61 10.62
CA ASN A 100 5.45 2.33 10.16
C ASN A 100 6.23 1.14 10.81
N GLY A 101 6.49 0.06 10.08
CA GLY A 101 7.27 -1.09 10.57
C GLY A 101 8.77 -0.83 10.77
N TYR A 102 9.25 0.40 10.59
CA TYR A 102 10.68 0.75 10.60
C TYR A 102 11.15 1.44 11.89
N THR A 103 10.37 1.40 12.98
CA THR A 103 10.75 2.05 14.25
C THR A 103 12.08 1.53 14.82
N GLY A 104 12.37 0.24 14.62
CA GLY A 104 13.58 -0.38 15.14
C GLY A 104 13.73 -0.22 16.66
N PRO A 105 14.95 -0.02 17.17
CA PRO A 105 15.21 0.01 18.61
C PRO A 105 14.76 1.31 19.32
N LEU A 106 14.29 2.33 18.57
CA LEU A 106 13.85 3.60 19.15
C LEU A 106 12.71 3.39 20.17
N LEU A 107 11.80 2.46 19.88
CA LEU A 107 10.75 2.01 20.79
C LEU A 107 10.68 0.48 20.79
N PRO A 108 11.39 -0.19 21.72
CA PRO A 108 11.45 -1.66 21.78
C PRO A 108 10.07 -2.32 21.94
N GLU A 109 9.13 -1.65 22.61
CA GLU A 109 7.76 -2.14 22.78
C GLU A 109 7.00 -2.23 21.45
N LEU A 110 7.22 -1.28 20.53
CA LEU A 110 6.63 -1.30 19.20
C LEU A 110 7.33 -2.31 18.31
N GLN A 111 8.67 -2.38 18.38
CA GLN A 111 9.45 -3.33 17.60
C GLN A 111 9.00 -4.78 17.81
N ARG A 112 8.70 -5.18 19.06
CA ARG A 112 8.23 -6.55 19.39
C ARG A 112 6.86 -6.89 18.81
N ARG A 113 6.09 -5.90 18.35
CA ARG A 113 4.74 -6.06 17.79
C ARG A 113 4.71 -6.00 16.26
N VAL A 114 5.86 -5.72 15.63
CA VAL A 114 5.98 -5.62 14.17
C VAL A 114 6.65 -6.88 13.64
N MET A 115 5.96 -7.61 12.77
CA MET A 115 6.52 -8.71 12.01
C MET A 115 6.80 -8.22 10.57
N PRO A 116 8.07 -8.16 10.13
CA PRO A 116 8.37 -7.87 8.74
C PRO A 116 7.89 -9.01 7.85
N ALA A 117 7.24 -8.69 6.73
CA ALA A 117 6.82 -9.67 5.74
C ALA A 117 7.26 -9.21 4.35
N GLY A 118 7.96 -10.09 3.63
CA GLY A 118 8.39 -9.85 2.26
C GLY A 118 7.21 -9.73 1.30
N SER A 119 7.28 -8.76 0.40
CA SER A 119 6.46 -8.73 -0.82
C SER A 119 7.33 -8.25 -1.96
N TYR A 120 7.26 -8.96 -3.07
CA TYR A 120 8.10 -8.71 -4.23
C TYR A 120 7.24 -8.27 -5.39
N ILE A 121 7.79 -7.35 -6.19
CA ILE A 121 7.15 -6.83 -7.39
C ILE A 121 8.11 -7.07 -8.55
N ILE A 122 7.57 -7.65 -9.63
CA ILE A 122 8.22 -7.70 -10.93
C ILE A 122 7.44 -6.83 -11.93
N VAL A 123 8.15 -6.31 -12.92
CA VAL A 123 7.56 -5.50 -13.98
C VAL A 123 8.14 -5.92 -15.33
N THR A 124 7.29 -6.07 -16.33
CA THR A 124 7.71 -6.42 -17.69
C THR A 124 8.32 -5.23 -18.45
N SER A 125 8.84 -5.48 -19.65
CA SER A 125 8.93 -4.44 -20.68
C SER A 125 7.51 -3.94 -21.05
N PRO A 126 7.39 -2.75 -21.67
CA PRO A 126 6.10 -2.26 -22.17
C PRO A 126 5.48 -3.28 -23.13
N LEU A 127 4.22 -3.62 -22.92
CA LEU A 127 3.47 -4.55 -23.76
C LEU A 127 2.94 -3.84 -25.00
N HIS A 128 2.69 -4.59 -26.07
CA HIS A 128 2.00 -4.05 -27.24
C HIS A 128 0.60 -3.53 -26.84
N PRO A 129 0.09 -2.42 -27.41
CA PRO A 129 -1.23 -1.87 -27.06
C PRO A 129 -2.40 -2.87 -27.18
N ASP A 130 -2.33 -3.82 -28.11
CA ASP A 130 -3.35 -4.88 -28.22
C ASP A 130 -3.36 -5.78 -26.98
N ALA A 131 -2.19 -6.21 -26.52
CA ALA A 131 -2.07 -7.03 -25.30
C ALA A 131 -2.52 -6.24 -24.06
N GLN A 132 -2.22 -4.93 -24.00
CA GLN A 132 -2.70 -4.08 -22.91
C GLN A 132 -4.25 -4.07 -22.84
N ARG A 133 -4.91 -3.84 -23.99
CA ARG A 133 -6.37 -3.83 -24.09
C ARG A 133 -6.99 -5.19 -23.80
N GLU A 134 -6.36 -6.26 -24.24
CA GLU A 134 -6.84 -7.62 -23.96
C GLU A 134 -6.75 -7.94 -22.47
N ILE A 135 -5.60 -7.69 -21.84
CA ILE A 135 -5.33 -8.10 -20.47
C ILE A 135 -6.14 -7.29 -19.45
N SER A 136 -6.18 -5.97 -19.62
CA SER A 136 -6.92 -5.06 -18.72
C SER A 136 -7.82 -4.11 -19.52
N PRO A 137 -8.97 -4.61 -20.02
CA PRO A 137 -9.88 -3.82 -20.87
C PRO A 137 -10.38 -2.53 -20.20
N ARG A 138 -10.44 -2.53 -18.87
CA ARG A 138 -10.92 -1.41 -18.05
C ARG A 138 -9.81 -0.68 -17.29
N GLY A 139 -8.54 -1.06 -17.47
CA GLY A 139 -7.41 -0.43 -16.79
C GLY A 139 -7.45 -0.54 -15.26
N ARG A 140 -8.05 -1.62 -14.73
CA ARG A 140 -8.28 -1.78 -13.29
C ARG A 140 -7.03 -2.19 -12.51
N MET A 141 -7.14 -2.00 -11.19
CA MET A 141 -6.28 -2.63 -10.20
C MET A 141 -6.83 -4.02 -9.88
N PHE A 142 -6.00 -5.05 -9.93
CA PHE A 142 -6.43 -6.42 -9.65
C PHE A 142 -5.73 -7.00 -8.43
N TYR A 143 -6.46 -7.84 -7.71
CA TYR A 143 -5.89 -8.79 -6.75
C TYR A 143 -6.71 -10.09 -6.76
N ASP A 144 -6.08 -11.21 -6.44
CA ASP A 144 -6.76 -12.50 -6.32
C ASP A 144 -7.25 -12.77 -4.88
N SER A 145 -8.07 -13.81 -4.73
CA SER A 145 -8.65 -14.20 -3.43
C SER A 145 -7.79 -15.24 -2.69
N LYS A 146 -6.51 -15.39 -3.04
CA LYS A 146 -5.64 -16.37 -2.36
C LYS A 146 -5.22 -15.84 -0.99
N TRP A 147 -4.80 -16.77 -0.12
CA TRP A 147 -4.29 -16.41 1.20
C TRP A 147 -2.99 -15.59 1.12
N PHE A 148 -2.06 -16.02 0.26
CA PHE A 148 -0.98 -15.17 -0.24
C PHE A 148 -1.42 -14.55 -1.55
N LEU A 149 -2.10 -13.41 -1.43
CA LEU A 149 -2.69 -12.76 -2.59
C LEU A 149 -1.64 -12.32 -3.60
N ASN A 150 -1.98 -12.44 -4.88
CA ASN A 150 -1.29 -11.74 -5.95
C ASN A 150 -2.05 -10.48 -6.30
N TYR A 151 -1.34 -9.39 -6.53
CA TYR A 151 -1.89 -8.14 -7.03
C TYR A 151 -1.16 -7.74 -8.31
N PHE A 152 -1.89 -7.21 -9.27
CA PHE A 152 -1.32 -6.90 -10.58
C PHE A 152 -2.10 -5.79 -11.26
N ARG A 153 -1.44 -5.11 -12.19
CA ARG A 153 -2.02 -4.01 -12.96
C ARG A 153 -1.16 -3.70 -14.17
N LEU A 154 -1.72 -2.96 -15.13
CA LEU A 154 -0.91 -2.22 -16.08
C LEU A 154 -0.40 -0.92 -15.45
N THR A 155 0.86 -0.62 -15.70
CA THR A 155 1.42 0.72 -15.43
C THR A 155 0.94 1.71 -16.49
N PRO A 156 0.96 3.03 -16.21
CA PRO A 156 0.56 4.04 -17.19
C PRO A 156 1.37 4.00 -18.50
N ASP A 157 2.61 3.49 -18.46
CA ASP A 157 3.48 3.28 -19.62
C ASP A 157 3.35 1.87 -20.25
N GLY A 158 2.32 1.10 -19.87
CA GLY A 158 1.93 -0.12 -20.56
C GLY A 158 2.68 -1.39 -20.15
N ARG A 159 3.35 -1.42 -19.00
CA ARG A 159 4.01 -2.61 -18.46
C ARG A 159 3.05 -3.40 -17.58
N MET A 160 3.18 -4.72 -17.55
CA MET A 160 2.52 -5.53 -16.53
C MET A 160 3.34 -5.47 -15.24
N LEU A 161 2.74 -4.96 -14.17
CA LEU A 161 3.23 -5.07 -12.80
C LEU A 161 2.56 -6.27 -12.14
N TRP A 162 3.37 -7.15 -11.56
CA TRP A 162 2.88 -8.26 -10.75
C TRP A 162 3.57 -8.25 -9.40
N GLY A 163 2.78 -8.27 -8.33
CA GLY A 163 3.26 -8.35 -6.97
C GLY A 163 2.58 -9.45 -6.19
N GLY A 164 3.28 -9.97 -5.19
CA GLY A 164 2.79 -11.04 -4.36
C GLY A 164 3.80 -11.44 -3.31
N ARG A 165 3.58 -12.61 -2.72
CA ARG A 165 4.53 -13.28 -1.83
C ARG A 165 4.36 -14.79 -1.91
N ASN A 166 5.43 -15.53 -1.64
CA ASN A 166 5.39 -16.98 -1.53
C ASN A 166 5.46 -17.47 -0.06
N SER A 167 6.04 -16.67 0.84
CA SER A 167 6.17 -16.96 2.26
C SER A 167 6.08 -15.67 3.11
N LEU A 168 6.12 -15.83 4.44
CA LEU A 168 6.22 -14.70 5.38
C LEU A 168 7.67 -14.25 5.62
N THR A 169 8.64 -15.01 5.11
CA THR A 169 10.06 -14.67 5.23
C THR A 169 10.34 -13.36 4.47
N PRO A 170 11.09 -12.42 5.05
CA PRO A 170 11.47 -11.19 4.37
C PRO A 170 12.59 -11.41 3.33
N ASP A 171 13.29 -12.54 3.40
CA ASP A 171 14.39 -12.89 2.51
C ASP A 171 13.89 -13.30 1.14
N ALA A 172 14.47 -12.69 0.11
CA ALA A 172 14.18 -12.99 -1.30
C ALA A 172 14.95 -14.21 -1.82
N ASP A 173 15.81 -14.82 -0.98
CA ASP A 173 16.58 -16.01 -1.34
C ASP A 173 15.71 -17.27 -1.25
N PRO A 174 15.83 -18.19 -2.22
CA PRO A 174 15.05 -19.42 -2.30
C PRO A 174 15.34 -20.43 -1.17
#